data_AF-A0A1Q4R7U3-F1
#
_entry.id   AF-A0A1Q4R7U3-F1
#
_cell.length_a   1.000
_cell.length_b   1.000
_cell.length_c   1.000
_cell.angle_alpha   90.00
_cell.angle_beta   90.00
_cell.angle_gamma   90.00
#
_symmetry.space_group_name_H-M   'P 1'
#
loop_
_entity.id
_entity.type
_entity.pdbx_description
1 polymer ?
#
loop_
_entity_poly.entity_id
_entity_poly.type
_entity_poly.pdbx_seq_one_letter_code
_entity_poly.pdbx_strand_id
1 'polypeptide(L)'
;MLKLIYTDESFRLERLTQSVETWIRDRAVLALRTTQNFYLEPSSAAFLVLKDLPLLAELVEIKGDCDDILDIAVCDAEYSEVSLKGHWVTNDEGDCSGTFICKLGDRPELLLEKVWQASQNSAPVREE
;
A
#
# COMPACT_ATOMS: atom_id res chain seq x y z
N MET A 1 -0.73 5.42 9.23
CA MET A 1 0.07 5.16 8.02
C MET A 1 -0.39 3.86 7.37
N LEU A 2 -0.06 3.65 6.10
CA LEU A 2 -0.31 2.40 5.39
C LEU A 2 0.96 1.58 5.27
N LYS A 3 0.78 0.26 5.32
CA LYS A 3 1.80 -0.75 5.08
C LYS A 3 1.27 -1.75 4.06
N LEU A 4 1.95 -1.83 2.93
CA LEU A 4 1.67 -2.75 1.84
C LEU A 4 2.75 -3.84 1.88
N ILE A 5 2.33 -5.10 1.92
CA ILE A 5 3.22 -6.26 1.99
C ILE A 5 3.08 -7.01 0.67
N TYR A 6 4.19 -7.10 -0.05
CA TYR A 6 4.30 -7.88 -1.27
C TYR A 6 5.10 -9.14 -0.94
N THR A 7 4.49 -10.29 -1.15
CA THR A 7 5.15 -11.59 -1.14
C THR A 7 5.02 -12.20 -2.52
N ASP A 8 5.82 -13.22 -2.83
CA ASP A 8 5.74 -13.92 -4.13
C ASP A 8 4.31 -14.35 -4.50
N GLU A 9 3.54 -14.77 -3.50
CA GLU A 9 2.19 -15.32 -3.69
C GLU A 9 1.05 -14.37 -3.32
N SER A 10 1.33 -13.22 -2.70
CA SER A 10 0.27 -12.44 -2.07
C SER A 10 0.56 -10.96 -1.91
N PHE A 11 -0.53 -10.20 -1.84
CA PHE A 11 -0.52 -8.79 -1.49
C PHE A 11 -1.42 -8.55 -0.28
N ARG A 12 -0.94 -7.75 0.67
CA ARG A 12 -1.73 -7.33 1.84
C ARG A 12 -1.56 -5.85 2.11
N LEU A 13 -2.67 -5.18 2.42
CA LEU A 13 -2.68 -3.81 2.90
C LEU A 13 -3.10 -3.78 4.38
N GLU A 14 -2.31 -3.08 5.20
CA GLU A 14 -2.55 -2.89 6.63
C GLU A 14 -2.50 -1.39 6.97
N ARG A 15 -3.50 -0.89 7.72
CA ARG A 15 -3.42 0.45 8.30
C ARG A 15 -2.86 0.38 9.72
N LEU A 16 -1.80 1.15 9.97
CA LEU A 16 -1.07 1.17 11.23
C LEU A 16 -1.24 2.53 11.92
N THR A 17 -1.34 2.51 13.25
CA THR A 17 -1.47 3.74 14.08
C THR A 17 -0.15 4.46 14.32
N GLN A 18 0.98 3.77 14.14
CA GLN A 18 2.31 4.35 14.28
C GLN A 18 2.70 5.23 13.07
N SER A 19 3.69 6.09 13.27
CA SER A 19 4.27 6.90 12.18
C SER A 19 5.27 6.12 11.32
N VAL A 20 5.52 6.61 10.11
CA VAL A 20 6.50 6.03 9.17
C VAL A 20 7.89 6.01 9.81
N GLU A 21 8.30 7.10 10.44
CA GLU A 21 9.61 7.25 11.09
C GLU A 21 9.78 6.28 12.26
N THR A 22 8.72 6.11 13.07
CA THR A 22 8.72 5.17 14.19
C THR A 22 8.89 3.74 13.68
N TRP A 23 8.14 3.36 12.64
CA TRP A 23 8.23 2.02 12.07
C TRP A 23 9.58 1.74 11.42
N ILE A 24 10.12 2.69 10.65
CA ILE A 24 11.44 2.58 10.03
C ILE A 24 12.51 2.40 11.10
N ARG A 25 12.49 3.24 12.15
CA ARG A 25 13.44 3.14 13.26
C ARG A 25 13.41 1.76 13.89
N ASP A 26 12.23 1.23 14.20
CA ASP A 26 12.09 -0.06 14.86
C ASP A 26 12.63 -1.20 13.99
N ARG A 27 12.42 -1.12 12.67
CA ARG A 27 12.97 -2.08 11.70
C ARG A 27 14.48 -1.96 11.51
N ALA A 28 15.01 -0.75 11.45
CA ALA A 28 16.45 -0.52 11.38
C ALA A 28 17.16 -1.04 12.64
N VAL A 29 16.60 -0.79 13.83
CA VAL A 29 17.13 -1.33 15.10
C VAL A 29 17.08 -2.86 15.11
N LEU A 30 16.00 -3.46 14.60
CA LEU A 30 15.91 -4.91 14.48
C LEU A 30 17.00 -5.46 13.56
N ALA A 31 17.15 -4.91 12.36
CA ALA A 31 18.16 -5.34 11.39
C ALA A 31 19.60 -5.24 11.95
N LEU A 32 19.90 -4.15 12.66
CA LEU A 32 21.18 -3.99 13.36
C LEU A 32 21.41 -5.10 14.40
N ARG A 33 20.37 -5.48 15.16
CA ARG A 33 20.47 -6.54 16.17
C ARG A 33 20.56 -7.93 15.57
N THR A 34 19.98 -8.15 14.39
CA THR A 34 19.99 -9.44 13.69
C THR A 34 21.12 -9.56 12.67
N THR A 35 21.96 -8.54 12.51
CA THR A 35 23.03 -8.50 11.49
C THR A 35 22.48 -8.73 10.08
N GLN A 36 21.29 -8.19 9.81
CA GLN A 36 20.63 -8.23 8.51
C GLN A 36 20.79 -6.89 7.79
N ASN A 37 20.77 -6.94 6.47
CA ASN A 37 20.68 -5.74 5.65
C ASN A 37 19.31 -5.08 5.85
N PHE A 38 19.27 -3.76 5.65
CA PHE A 38 18.06 -2.96 5.70
C PHE A 38 18.15 -1.89 4.61
N TYR A 39 17.44 -2.13 3.52
CA TYR A 39 17.35 -1.21 2.39
C TYR A 39 16.07 -0.39 2.51
N LEU A 40 16.21 0.92 2.29
CA LEU A 40 15.13 1.89 2.33
C LEU A 40 15.32 2.84 1.15
N GLU A 41 14.34 2.90 0.26
CA GLU A 41 14.37 3.77 -0.91
C GLU A 41 13.04 4.50 -1.13
N PRO A 42 13.06 5.78 -1.55
CA PRO A 42 11.87 6.43 -2.07
C PRO A 42 11.41 5.70 -3.33
N SER A 43 10.14 5.33 -3.38
CA SER A 43 9.59 4.55 -4.49
C SER A 43 8.09 4.81 -4.64
N SER A 44 7.47 4.07 -5.56
CA SER A 44 6.03 4.02 -5.75
C SER A 44 5.53 2.58 -5.70
N ALA A 45 4.35 2.37 -5.15
CA ALA A 45 3.68 1.08 -5.13
C ALA A 45 2.30 1.20 -5.78
N ALA A 46 1.91 0.17 -6.52
CA ALA A 46 0.60 0.11 -7.14
C ALA A 46 -0.10 -1.21 -6.82
N PHE A 47 -1.43 -1.19 -6.79
CA PHE A 47 -2.27 -2.37 -6.66
C PHE A 47 -3.66 -2.14 -7.28
N LEU A 48 -4.34 -3.23 -7.63
CA LEU A 48 -5.64 -3.19 -8.26
C LEU A 48 -6.77 -3.29 -7.24
N VAL A 49 -7.84 -2.55 -7.49
CA VAL A 49 -9.12 -2.61 -6.77
C VAL A 49 -10.27 -2.62 -7.76
N LEU A 50 -11.42 -3.19 -7.38
CA LEU A 50 -12.62 -3.14 -8.21
C LEU A 50 -13.05 -1.69 -8.44
N LYS A 51 -13.34 -1.37 -9.70
CA LYS A 51 -13.67 -0.04 -10.18
C LYS A 51 -15.00 0.48 -9.64
N ASP A 52 -16.03 -0.37 -9.57
CA ASP A 52 -17.40 0.05 -9.27
C ASP A 52 -17.74 0.03 -7.77
N LEU A 53 -16.75 0.32 -6.92
CA LEU A 53 -16.94 0.43 -5.48
C LEU A 53 -17.36 1.87 -5.10
N PRO A 54 -18.48 2.09 -4.41
CA PRO A 54 -18.88 3.42 -3.94
C PRO A 54 -17.81 4.10 -3.08
N LEU A 55 -17.07 3.32 -2.30
CA LEU A 55 -15.96 3.81 -1.47
C LEU A 55 -14.76 4.30 -2.31
N LEU A 56 -14.57 3.74 -3.51
CA LEU A 56 -13.52 4.20 -4.42
C LEU A 56 -13.87 5.59 -4.98
N ALA A 57 -15.15 5.83 -5.30
CA ALA A 57 -15.62 7.16 -5.71
C ALA A 57 -15.39 8.21 -4.61
N GLU A 58 -15.71 7.90 -3.35
CA GLU A 58 -15.41 8.80 -2.22
C GLU A 58 -13.90 9.06 -2.10
N LEU A 59 -13.07 8.03 -2.28
CA LEU A 59 -11.61 8.19 -2.25
C LEU A 59 -11.11 9.11 -3.37
N VAL A 60 -11.68 9.02 -4.57
CA VAL A 60 -11.35 9.92 -5.69
C VAL A 60 -11.71 11.37 -5.38
N GLU A 61 -12.82 11.63 -4.69
CA GLU A 61 -13.23 13.00 -4.31
C GLU A 61 -12.24 13.65 -3.34
N ILE A 62 -11.65 12.87 -2.43
CA ILE A 62 -10.71 13.39 -1.41
C ILE A 62 -9.24 13.22 -1.80
N LYS A 63 -8.93 12.65 -2.97
CA LYS A 63 -7.52 12.39 -3.37
C LYS A 63 -6.68 13.65 -3.45
N GLY A 64 -7.30 14.81 -3.72
CA GLY A 64 -6.63 16.11 -3.74
C GLY A 64 -6.05 16.53 -2.39
N ASP A 65 -6.56 15.97 -1.28
CA ASP A 65 -6.05 16.24 0.08
C ASP A 65 -4.77 15.43 0.39
N CYS A 66 -4.32 14.58 -0.52
CA CYS A 66 -3.22 13.63 -0.30
C CYS A 66 -1.86 14.09 -0.86
N ASP A 67 -1.63 15.40 -1.06
CA ASP A 67 -0.33 15.99 -1.48
C ASP A 67 0.35 15.27 -2.67
N ASP A 68 -0.41 14.88 -3.70
CA ASP A 68 0.07 14.10 -4.87
C ASP A 68 0.70 12.73 -4.54
N ILE A 69 0.46 12.20 -3.33
CA ILE A 69 0.94 10.88 -2.89
C ILE A 69 0.04 9.76 -3.43
N LEU A 70 -1.27 10.01 -3.53
CA LEU A 70 -2.27 9.06 -4.01
C LEU A 70 -2.73 9.43 -5.43
N ASP A 71 -2.66 8.46 -6.34
CA ASP A 71 -3.33 8.54 -7.64
C ASP A 71 -4.18 7.29 -7.90
N ILE A 72 -5.21 7.47 -8.74
CA ILE A 72 -6.18 6.43 -9.08
C ILE A 72 -6.48 6.57 -10.57
N ALA A 73 -6.26 5.48 -11.31
CA ALA A 73 -6.50 5.39 -12.74
C ALA A 73 -7.37 4.16 -13.07
N VAL A 74 -8.27 4.28 -14.04
CA VAL A 74 -9.00 3.11 -14.55
C VAL A 74 -8.03 2.25 -15.35
N CYS A 75 -7.85 1.00 -14.92
CA CYS A 75 -6.93 0.07 -15.57
C CYS A 75 -7.65 -0.69 -16.69
N ASP A 76 -8.83 -1.24 -16.41
CA ASP A 76 -9.64 -1.99 -17.37
C ASP A 76 -11.15 -1.88 -17.11
N ALA A 77 -11.93 -2.84 -17.61
CA ALA A 77 -13.39 -2.87 -17.46
C ALA A 77 -13.84 -3.07 -16.00
N GLU A 78 -13.08 -3.84 -15.21
CA GLU A 78 -13.43 -4.29 -13.86
C GLU A 78 -12.58 -3.64 -12.77
N TYR A 79 -11.34 -3.25 -13.09
CA TYR A 79 -10.34 -2.81 -12.12
C TYR A 79 -9.88 -1.36 -12.34
N SER A 80 -9.61 -0.70 -11.23
CA SER A 80 -8.84 0.55 -11.15
C SER A 80 -7.52 0.28 -10.45
N GLU A 81 -6.47 0.93 -10.92
CA GLU A 81 -5.16 0.93 -10.28
C GLU A 81 -5.10 2.07 -9.26
N VAL A 82 -4.68 1.74 -8.04
CA VAL A 82 -4.29 2.70 -7.01
C VAL A 82 -2.78 2.76 -6.98
N SER A 83 -2.23 3.96 -7.15
CA SER A 83 -0.80 4.25 -7.09
C SER A 83 -0.48 5.13 -5.89
N LEU A 84 0.57 4.76 -5.15
CA LEU A 84 1.02 5.44 -3.94
C LEU A 84 2.50 5.80 -4.04
N LYS A 85 2.88 6.99 -3.57
CA LYS A 85 4.28 7.38 -3.36
C LYS A 85 4.67 7.17 -1.90
N GLY A 86 5.91 6.75 -1.66
CA GLY A 86 6.33 6.37 -0.32
C GLY A 86 7.71 5.75 -0.33
N HIS A 87 7.90 4.76 0.54
CA HIS A 87 9.19 4.12 0.71
C HIS A 87 9.06 2.61 0.58
N TRP A 88 9.93 2.02 -0.23
CA TRP A 88 10.12 0.58 -0.28
C TRP A 88 11.15 0.16 0.76
N VAL A 89 10.86 -0.93 1.47
CA VAL A 89 11.70 -1.49 2.53
C VAL A 89 11.89 -2.98 2.29
N THR A 90 13.14 -3.40 2.19
CA THR A 90 13.52 -4.80 2.00
C THR A 90 14.84 -5.12 2.72
N ASN A 91 15.08 -6.41 2.96
CA ASN A 91 16.37 -6.90 3.44
C ASN A 91 17.23 -7.48 2.30
N ASP A 92 16.69 -7.55 1.08
CA ASP A 92 17.36 -8.00 -0.13
C ASP A 92 17.01 -7.05 -1.30
N GLU A 93 18.02 -6.40 -1.85
CA GLU A 93 17.89 -5.40 -2.92
C GLU A 93 17.41 -6.02 -4.25
N GLY A 94 17.62 -7.33 -4.45
CA GLY A 94 17.18 -8.05 -5.65
C GLY A 94 15.79 -8.65 -5.56
N ASP A 95 15.14 -8.56 -4.39
CA ASP A 95 13.86 -9.20 -4.14
C ASP A 95 12.69 -8.30 -4.53
N CYS A 96 11.73 -8.88 -5.26
CA CYS A 96 10.45 -8.24 -5.56
C CYS A 96 9.47 -8.33 -4.38
N SER A 97 9.80 -9.16 -3.37
CA SER A 97 9.11 -9.25 -2.10
C SER A 97 9.63 -8.17 -1.14
N GLY A 98 8.72 -7.56 -0.40
CA GLY A 98 9.08 -6.45 0.46
C GLY A 98 7.89 -5.75 1.10
N THR A 99 8.19 -4.67 1.80
CA THR A 99 7.19 -3.85 2.46
C THR A 99 7.28 -2.42 1.96
N PHE A 100 6.18 -1.92 1.42
CA PHE A 100 6.03 -0.50 1.10
C PHE A 100 5.28 0.21 2.22
N ILE A 101 5.71 1.42 2.56
CA ILE A 101 5.07 2.25 3.59
C ILE A 101 4.83 3.67 3.07
N CYS A 102 3.67 4.23 3.41
CA CYS A 102 3.34 5.61 3.08
C CYS A 102 2.38 6.22 4.11
N LYS A 103 2.30 7.55 4.10
CA LYS A 103 1.37 8.32 4.93
C LYS A 103 0.50 9.17 4.01
N LEU A 104 -0.82 9.06 4.16
CA LEU A 104 -1.82 9.87 3.45
C LEU A 104 -2.67 10.72 4.41
N GLY A 105 -2.69 10.38 5.70
CA GLY A 105 -3.58 10.97 6.70
C GLY A 105 -4.76 10.06 7.06
N ASP A 106 -5.40 10.31 8.20
CA ASP A 106 -6.30 9.32 8.81
C ASP A 106 -7.50 8.92 7.93
N ARG A 107 -8.15 9.91 7.30
CA ARG A 107 -9.34 9.66 6.48
C ARG A 107 -9.03 8.93 5.16
N PRO A 108 -8.07 9.39 4.33
CA PRO A 108 -7.69 8.66 3.11
C PRO A 108 -7.18 7.25 3.40
N GLU A 109 -6.37 7.07 4.46
CA GLU A 109 -5.83 5.76 4.82
C GLU A 109 -6.95 4.78 5.23
N LEU A 110 -7.92 5.24 6.03
CA LEU A 110 -9.07 4.42 6.43
C LEU A 110 -9.95 4.05 5.24
N LEU A 111 -10.22 5.02 4.35
CA LEU A 111 -11.02 4.76 3.16
C LEU A 111 -10.33 3.76 2.23
N LEU A 112 -9.02 3.92 1.99
CA LEU A 112 -8.27 3.01 1.14
C LEU A 112 -8.23 1.58 1.70
N GLU A 113 -8.06 1.43 3.02
CA GLU A 113 -8.18 0.13 3.69
C GLU A 113 -9.54 -0.53 3.43
N LYS A 114 -10.64 0.23 3.53
CA LYS A 114 -11.99 -0.28 3.27
C LYS A 114 -12.24 -0.60 1.81
N VAL A 115 -11.74 0.22 0.88
CA VAL A 115 -11.81 -0.04 -0.57
C VAL A 115 -11.11 -1.35 -0.90
N TRP A 116 -9.89 -1.53 -0.40
CA TRP A 116 -9.13 -2.76 -0.60
C TRP A 116 -9.87 -3.99 -0.04
N GLN A 117 -10.35 -3.92 1.21
CA GLN A 117 -11.13 -5.01 1.82
C GLN A 117 -12.40 -5.35 1.03
N ALA A 118 -13.14 -4.34 0.58
CA ALA A 118 -14.34 -4.54 -0.23
C ALA A 118 -14.00 -5.21 -1.58
N SER A 119 -12.91 -4.78 -2.22
CA SER A 119 -12.42 -5.38 -3.46
C SER A 119 -12.09 -6.86 -3.30
N GLN A 120 -11.43 -7.25 -2.20
CA GLN A 120 -11.09 -8.66 -1.94
C GLN A 120 -12.32 -9.54 -1.67
N ASN A 121 -13.35 -9.00 -1.01
CA ASN A 121 -14.56 -9.73 -0.68
C ASN A 121 -15.54 -9.84 -1.85
N SER A 122 -15.45 -8.95 -2.83
CA SER A 122 -16.34 -8.88 -3.99
C SER A 122 -15.68 -9.32 -5.29
N ALA A 123 -14.38 -9.62 -5.28
CA ALA A 123 -13.68 -10.15 -6.44
C ALA A 123 -14.36 -11.46 -6.89
N PRO A 124 -14.66 -11.63 -8.19
CA PRO A 124 -15.08 -12.92 -8.70
C PRO A 124 -13.97 -13.94 -8.38
N VAL A 125 -14.36 -15.16 -7.99
CA VAL A 125 -13.41 -16.25 -7.75
C VAL A 125 -12.50 -16.35 -8.97
N ARG A 126 -11.19 -16.20 -8.78
CA ARG A 126 -10.19 -16.47 -9.81
C ARG A 126 -10.31 -17.96 -10.16
N GLU A 127 -10.93 -18.28 -11.29
CA GLU A 127 -10.75 -19.60 -11.90
C GLU A 127 -9.34 -19.63 -12.49
N GLU A 128 -8.54 -20.58 -12.02
CA GLU A 128 -7.17 -20.88 -12.46
C GLU A 128 -7.10 -21.39 -13.91
#